data_AF-A0A969GKN4-F1
#
_entry.id   AF-A0A969GKN4-F1
#
_cell.length_a   1.000
_cell.length_b   1.000
_cell.length_c   1.000
_cell.angle_alpha   90.00
_cell.angle_beta   90.00
_cell.angle_gamma   90.00
#
_symmetry.space_group_name_H-M   'P 1'
#
loop_
_entity.id
_entity.type
_entity.pdbx_description
1 polymer ?
#
loop_
_entity_poly.entity_id
_entity_poly.type
_entity_poly.pdbx_seq_one_letter_code
_entity_poly.pdbx_strand_id
1 'polypeptide(L)'
;MATQTIDSKGHEGQLLRYTFGPRIIHAVLASSFLILLITGLIIFWPPLSQYAAGGASRLLHRIGALMFIAVPLLYILLDRPAAKELLWDSFHYDRDDLRWLLRIPRYFMGHAVEMPPQG
;
A
#
# COMPACT_ATOMS: atom_id res chain seq x y z
N MET A 1 -13.09 17.29 -9.58
CA MET A 1 -13.74 18.13 -8.54
C MET A 1 -13.92 17.26 -7.31
N ALA A 2 -13.10 17.44 -6.27
CA ALA A 2 -13.36 16.81 -4.98
C ALA A 2 -14.62 17.47 -4.42
N THR A 3 -15.70 16.71 -4.26
CA THR A 3 -16.91 17.16 -3.58
C THR A 3 -16.52 17.47 -2.14
N GLN A 4 -16.29 18.76 -1.84
CA GLN A 4 -16.17 19.23 -0.47
C GLN A 4 -17.54 19.02 0.18
N THR A 5 -17.65 18.06 1.09
CA THR A 5 -18.83 17.93 1.95
C THR A 5 -18.72 19.00 3.02
N ILE A 6 -19.30 20.16 2.75
CA ILE A 6 -19.47 21.23 3.72
C ILE A 6 -20.38 20.70 4.83
N ASP A 7 -19.92 20.69 6.07
CA ASP A 7 -20.80 20.36 7.21
C ASP A 7 -21.88 21.45 7.38
N SER A 8 -22.93 21.19 8.16
CA SER A 8 -24.02 22.16 8.38
C SER A 8 -23.59 23.49 9.03
N LYS A 9 -22.31 23.64 9.39
CA LYS A 9 -21.70 24.81 10.04
C LYS A 9 -20.62 25.49 9.18
N GLY A 10 -20.41 25.05 7.94
CA GLY A 10 -19.51 25.72 7.00
C GLY A 10 -18.02 25.40 7.18
N HIS A 11 -17.68 24.33 7.90
CA HIS A 11 -16.28 23.87 8.01
C HIS A 11 -15.95 22.87 6.90
N GLU A 12 -14.70 22.88 6.41
CA GLU A 12 -14.21 21.81 5.54
C GLU A 12 -14.22 20.49 6.34
N GLY A 13 -15.27 19.70 6.13
CA GLY A 13 -15.44 18.41 6.78
C GLY A 13 -14.42 17.42 6.25
N GLN A 14 -13.67 16.78 7.15
CA GLN A 14 -12.81 15.67 6.77
C GLN A 14 -13.66 14.45 6.45
N LEU A 15 -13.48 13.89 5.24
CA LEU A 15 -14.10 12.63 4.85
C LEU A 15 -13.25 11.45 5.30
N LEU A 16 -13.86 10.48 5.96
CA LEU A 16 -13.20 9.25 6.38
C LEU A 16 -12.97 8.33 5.16
N ARG A 17 -11.83 8.47 4.49
CA ARG A 17 -11.48 7.63 3.33
C ARG A 17 -11.23 6.16 3.69
N TYR A 18 -10.56 5.91 4.81
CA TYR A 18 -10.21 4.54 5.25
C TYR A 18 -10.75 4.26 6.65
N THR A 19 -11.43 3.12 6.80
CA THR A 19 -11.88 2.58 8.09
C THR A 19 -10.69 2.04 8.91
N PHE A 20 -10.94 1.56 10.12
CA PHE A 20 -9.89 1.04 11.00
C PHE A 20 -9.19 -0.22 10.45
N GLY A 21 -9.93 -1.14 9.83
CA GLY A 21 -9.41 -2.41 9.31
C GLY A 21 -8.27 -2.23 8.29
N PRO A 22 -8.50 -1.55 7.16
CA PRO A 22 -7.47 -1.29 6.15
C PRO A 22 -6.24 -0.57 6.69
N ARG A 23 -6.39 0.31 7.70
CA ARG A 23 -5.24 1.00 8.33
C ARG A 23 -4.34 0.02 9.09
N ILE A 24 -4.93 -0.89 9.86
CA ILE A 24 -4.18 -1.92 10.58
C ILE A 24 -3.51 -2.86 9.59
N ILE A 25 -4.24 -3.30 8.56
CA ILE A 25 -3.69 -4.20 7.55
C ILE A 25 -2.52 -3.53 6.82
N HIS A 26 -2.65 -2.25 6.46
CA HIS A 26 -1.58 -1.48 5.84
C HIS A 26 -0.37 -1.32 6.78
N ALA A 27 -0.58 -1.08 8.07
CA ALA A 27 0.51 -1.00 9.04
C ALA A 27 1.27 -2.34 9.17
N VAL A 28 0.56 -3.48 9.14
CA VAL A 28 1.18 -4.81 9.13
C VAL A 28 1.94 -5.04 7.83
N LEU A 29 1.36 -4.70 6.68
CA LEU A 29 2.01 -4.82 5.38
C LEU A 29 3.30 -3.97 5.32
N ALA A 30 3.23 -2.69 5.71
CA ALA A 30 4.37 -1.78 5.67
C ALA A 30 5.48 -2.22 6.62
N SER A 31 5.16 -2.59 7.86
CA SER A 31 6.16 -3.05 8.83
C SER A 31 6.83 -4.36 8.40
N SER A 32 6.06 -5.35 7.95
CA SER A 32 6.60 -6.62 7.44
C SER A 32 7.44 -6.41 6.18
N PHE A 33 7.01 -5.56 5.25
CA PHE A 33 7.79 -5.18 4.08
C PHE A 33 9.13 -4.55 4.45
N LEU A 34 9.17 -3.61 5.41
CA LEU A 34 10.42 -2.98 5.85
C LEU A 34 11.37 -3.99 6.50
N ILE A 35 10.85 -4.90 7.34
CA ILE A 35 11.64 -5.99 7.93
C ILE A 35 12.25 -6.84 6.81
N LEU A 36 11.43 -7.26 5.84
CA LEU A 36 11.86 -8.10 4.72
C LEU A 36 12.89 -7.40 3.83
N LEU A 37 12.67 -6.13 3.48
CA LEU A 37 13.56 -5.34 2.65
C LEU A 37 14.93 -5.20 3.30
N ILE A 38 14.98 -4.76 4.56
CA ILE A 38 16.23 -4.53 5.28
C ILE A 38 16.99 -5.83 5.49
N THR A 39 16.31 -6.87 6.00
CA THR A 39 16.95 -8.17 6.25
C THR A 39 17.35 -8.88 4.96
N GLY A 40 16.57 -8.74 3.89
CA GLY A 40 16.86 -9.27 2.56
C GLY A 40 18.10 -8.62 1.95
N LEU A 41 18.21 -7.28 2.05
CA LEU A 41 19.42 -6.56 1.65
C LEU A 41 20.65 -7.03 2.44
N ILE A 42 20.54 -7.21 3.76
CA ILE A 42 21.65 -7.73 4.58
C ILE A 42 22.08 -9.14 4.14
N ILE A 43 21.13 -10.02 3.81
CA ILE A 43 21.41 -11.41 3.44
C ILE A 43 22.02 -11.51 2.03
N PHE A 44 21.53 -10.72 1.08
CA PHE A 44 21.82 -10.89 -0.35
C PHE A 44 22.87 -9.90 -0.89
N TRP A 45 22.92 -8.67 -0.38
CA TRP A 45 23.78 -7.61 -0.91
C TRP A 45 25.20 -7.70 -0.31
N PRO A 46 26.25 -8.02 -1.10
CA PRO A 46 27.57 -8.35 -0.53
C PRO A 46 28.16 -7.30 0.43
N PRO A 47 28.06 -5.98 0.15
CA PRO A 47 28.49 -4.93 1.10
C PRO A 47 27.88 -5.00 2.51
N LEU A 48 26.69 -5.60 2.66
CA LEU A 48 25.98 -5.71 3.95
C LEU A 48 26.08 -7.11 4.58
N SER A 49 26.69 -8.08 3.88
CA SER A 49 26.73 -9.49 4.28
C SER A 49 27.39 -9.73 5.64
N GLN A 50 28.31 -8.86 6.07
CA GLN A 50 28.92 -8.89 7.40
C GLN A 50 27.87 -8.82 8.54
N TYR A 51 26.76 -8.10 8.31
CA TYR A 51 25.66 -7.98 9.27
C TYR A 51 24.72 -9.21 9.26
N ALA A 52 24.92 -10.16 8.36
CA ALA A 52 24.20 -11.43 8.35
C ALA A 52 24.79 -12.48 9.31
N ALA A 53 25.97 -12.20 9.89
CA ALA A 53 26.58 -13.06 10.89
C ALA A 53 25.65 -13.26 12.11
N GLY A 54 25.73 -14.44 12.75
CA GLY A 54 24.90 -14.77 13.93
C GLY A 54 23.44 -15.13 13.64
N GLY A 55 22.95 -14.99 12.40
CA GLY A 55 21.65 -15.53 11.97
C GLY A 55 20.41 -14.74 12.39
N ALA A 56 20.57 -13.64 13.12
CA ALA A 56 19.46 -12.75 13.51
C ALA A 56 18.70 -12.20 12.29
N SER A 57 19.43 -11.78 11.24
CA SER A 57 18.82 -11.31 9.98
C SER A 57 17.91 -12.36 9.35
N ARG A 58 18.34 -13.63 9.31
CA ARG A 58 17.54 -14.75 8.79
C ARG A 58 16.32 -15.08 9.66
N LEU A 59 16.43 -14.93 10.98
CA LEU A 59 15.28 -15.11 11.87
C LEU A 59 14.24 -14.00 11.65
N LEU A 60 14.67 -12.74 11.69
CA LEU A 60 13.80 -11.59 11.46
C LEU A 60 13.16 -11.61 10.07
N HIS A 61 13.92 -12.01 9.04
CA HIS A 61 13.38 -12.16 7.68
C HIS A 61 12.22 -13.16 7.64
N ARG A 62 12.34 -14.32 8.32
CA ARG A 62 11.27 -15.33 8.38
C ARG A 62 10.04 -14.85 9.16
N ILE A 63 10.25 -14.12 10.26
CA ILE A 63 9.15 -13.49 11.01
C ILE A 63 8.43 -12.47 10.11
N GLY A 64 9.19 -11.61 9.43
CA GLY A 64 8.67 -10.66 8.45
C GLY A 64 7.89 -11.35 7.34
N ALA A 65 8.40 -12.46 6.81
CA ALA A 65 7.74 -13.24 5.76
C ALA A 65 6.39 -13.80 6.23
N LEU A 66 6.33 -14.36 7.45
CA LEU A 66 5.10 -14.86 8.03
C LEU A 66 4.05 -13.75 8.18
N MET A 67 4.46 -12.58 8.68
CA MET A 67 3.58 -11.42 8.81
C MET A 67 3.07 -10.91 7.46
N PHE A 68 3.94 -10.87 6.45
CA PHE A 68 3.61 -10.41 5.10
C PHE A 68 2.63 -11.36 4.40
N ILE A 69 2.86 -12.67 4.50
CA ILE A 69 1.97 -13.71 3.95
C ILE A 69 0.61 -13.71 4.66
N ALA A 70 0.54 -13.27 5.92
CA ALA A 70 -0.73 -13.15 6.65
C ALA A 70 -1.61 -11.97 6.17
N VAL A 71 -1.09 -11.00 5.42
CA VAL A 71 -1.84 -9.79 5.02
C VAL A 71 -3.13 -10.11 4.24
N PRO A 72 -3.13 -10.96 3.19
CA PRO A 72 -4.36 -11.34 2.50
C PRO A 72 -5.38 -12.01 3.43
N LEU A 73 -4.91 -12.83 4.40
CA LEU A 73 -5.78 -13.43 5.40
C LEU A 73 -6.42 -12.38 6.31
N LEU A 74 -5.66 -11.36 6.73
CA LEU A 74 -6.19 -10.25 7.52
C LEU A 74 -7.24 -9.45 6.75
N TYR A 75 -7.07 -9.23 5.44
CA TYR A 75 -8.10 -8.65 4.58
C TYR A 75 -9.39 -9.47 4.59
N ILE A 76 -9.32 -10.79 4.42
CA ILE A 76 -10.49 -11.67 4.42
C ILE A 76 -11.20 -11.72 5.79
N LEU A 77 -10.46 -11.50 6.89
CA LEU A 77 -11.01 -11.55 8.25
C LEU A 77 -11.57 -10.19 8.72
N LEU A 78 -10.89 -9.09 8.41
CA LEU A 78 -11.21 -7.76 8.94
C LEU A 78 -12.00 -6.88 7.96
N ASP A 79 -11.85 -7.07 6.64
CA ASP A 79 -12.50 -6.24 5.62
C ASP A 79 -12.67 -6.98 4.27
N ARG A 80 -13.64 -7.91 4.22
CA ARG A 80 -13.95 -8.70 3.01
C ARG A 80 -14.35 -7.85 1.80
N PRO A 81 -15.17 -6.80 1.93
CA PRO A 81 -15.48 -5.93 0.80
C PRO A 81 -14.22 -5.29 0.22
N ALA A 82 -13.35 -4.72 1.06
CA ALA A 82 -12.09 -4.14 0.60
C ALA A 82 -11.16 -5.20 -0.02
N ALA A 83 -11.14 -6.43 0.51
CA ALA A 83 -10.38 -7.54 -0.07
C ALA A 83 -10.83 -7.85 -1.51
N LYS A 84 -12.15 -7.85 -1.75
CA LYS A 84 -12.72 -8.11 -3.08
C LYS A 84 -12.40 -6.98 -4.05
N GLU A 85 -12.58 -5.74 -3.62
CA GLU A 85 -12.27 -4.54 -4.42
C GLU A 85 -10.79 -4.51 -4.78
N LEU A 86 -9.90 -4.65 -3.80
CA LEU A 86 -8.45 -4.73 -4.02
C LEU A 86 -8.07 -5.82 -5.02
N LEU A 87 -8.67 -7.01 -4.91
CA LEU A 87 -8.42 -8.10 -5.85
C LEU A 87 -8.93 -7.78 -7.25
N TRP A 88 -10.11 -7.18 -7.38
CA TRP A 88 -10.68 -6.79 -8.66
C TRP A 88 -9.79 -5.75 -9.35
N ASP A 89 -9.50 -4.65 -8.68
CA ASP A 89 -8.70 -3.52 -9.20
C ASP A 89 -7.25 -3.93 -9.52
N SER A 90 -6.70 -4.93 -8.81
CA SER A 90 -5.36 -5.45 -9.10
C SER A 90 -5.27 -6.24 -10.42
N PHE A 91 -6.40 -6.69 -10.97
CA PHE A 91 -6.43 -7.54 -12.17
C PHE A 91 -7.33 -7.01 -13.28
N HIS A 92 -8.05 -5.92 -13.06
CA HIS A 92 -8.90 -5.27 -14.05
C HIS A 92 -8.35 -3.88 -14.32
N TYR A 93 -8.00 -3.65 -15.59
CA TYR A 93 -7.51 -2.37 -16.06
C TYR A 93 -8.31 -1.96 -17.29
N ASP A 94 -8.66 -0.69 -17.38
CA ASP A 94 -9.44 -0.15 -18.46
C ASP A 94 -8.64 0.84 -19.33
N ARG A 95 -9.34 1.55 -20.21
CA ARG A 95 -8.72 2.53 -21.12
C ARG A 95 -8.33 3.81 -20.38
N ASP A 96 -8.98 4.14 -19.28
CA ASP A 96 -8.64 5.27 -18.43
C ASP A 96 -7.34 5.04 -17.67
N ASP A 97 -7.08 3.83 -17.17
CA ASP A 97 -5.79 3.51 -16.52
C ASP A 97 -4.61 3.70 -17.46
N LEU A 98 -4.75 3.24 -18.71
CA LEU A 98 -3.74 3.44 -19.75
C LEU A 98 -3.55 4.93 -20.07
N ARG A 99 -4.64 5.69 -20.18
CA ARG A 99 -4.57 7.15 -20.38
C ARG A 99 -3.89 7.84 -19.20
N TRP A 100 -4.15 7.37 -17.98
CA TRP A 100 -3.57 7.90 -16.76
C TRP A 100 -2.07 7.65 -16.72
N LEU A 101 -1.65 6.41 -17.01
CA LEU A 101 -0.24 5.99 -17.09
C LEU A 101 0.58 6.87 -18.05
N LEU A 102 0.02 7.16 -19.23
CA LEU A 102 0.67 8.03 -20.23
C LEU A 102 0.79 9.50 -19.80
N ARG A 103 0.03 9.92 -18.78
CA ARG A 103 0.01 11.30 -18.25
C ARG A 103 0.74 11.44 -16.92
N ILE A 104 1.40 10.39 -16.42
CA ILE A 104 2.18 10.42 -15.17
C ILE A 104 3.14 11.61 -15.07
N PRO A 105 3.92 12.02 -16.10
CA PRO A 105 4.82 13.16 -15.98
C PRO A 105 4.09 14.45 -15.57
N ARG A 106 2.88 14.64 -16.10
CA ARG A 106 2.03 15.80 -15.78
C ARG A 106 1.55 15.76 -14.32
N TYR A 107 1.20 14.58 -13.81
CA TYR A 107 0.85 14.37 -12.41
C TYR A 107 2.03 14.70 -11.47
N PHE A 108 3.24 14.26 -11.78
CA PHE A 108 4.45 14.57 -10.98
C PHE A 108 4.79 16.06 -10.95
N MET A 109 4.42 16.81 -12.00
CA MET A 109 4.56 18.27 -12.05
C MET A 109 3.42 19.01 -11.33
N GLY A 110 2.54 18.32 -10.60
CA GLY A 110 1.46 18.90 -9.79
C GLY A 110 0.15 19.14 -10.52
N HIS A 111 0.01 18.73 -11.78
CA HIS A 111 -1.21 18.97 -12.58
C HIS A 111 -2.19 17.79 -12.45
N ALA A 112 -2.75 17.60 -11.25
CA ALA A 112 -3.65 16.46 -10.96
C ALA A 112 -5.11 16.67 -11.42
N VAL A 113 -5.53 17.90 -11.70
CA VAL A 113 -6.94 18.24 -11.96
C VAL A 113 -7.46 17.65 -13.29
N GLU A 114 -6.60 17.54 -14.30
CA GLU A 114 -6.95 17.04 -15.64
C GLU A 114 -6.55 15.57 -15.87
N MET A 115 -6.24 14.86 -14.80
CA MET A 115 -5.94 13.44 -14.90
C MET A 115 -7.21 12.66 -15.23
N PRO A 116 -7.11 11.60 -16.06
CA PRO A 116 -8.19 10.64 -16.25
C PRO A 116 -8.63 10.03 -14.90
N PRO A 117 -9.85 9.47 -14.83
CA PRO A 117 -10.28 8.65 -13.69
C PRO A 117 -9.24 7.55 -13.37
N GLN A 118 -9.15 7.19 -12.09
CA GLN A 118 -8.34 6.08 -11.60
C GLN A 118 -9.29 5.02 -11.05
N GLY A 119 -9.14 3.76 -11.44
CA GLY A 119 -10.01 2.67 -10.99
C GLY A 119 -9.60 1.33 -11.56
#